data_AF-A0A660Y8G9-F1
#
_entry.id   AF-A0A660Y8G9-F1
#
_cell.length_a   1.000
_cell.length_b   1.000
_cell.length_c   1.000
_cell.angle_alpha   90.00
_cell.angle_beta   90.00
_cell.angle_gamma   90.00
#
_symmetry.space_group_name_H-M   'P 1'
#
loop_
_entity.id
_entity.type
_entity.pdbx_description
1 polymer ?
#
loop_
_entity_poly.entity_id
_entity_poly.type
_entity_poly.pdbx_seq_one_letter_code
_entity_poly.pdbx_strand_id
1 'polypeptide(L)'
;MTSSNSTAGGACTGTGVGPTKMDEVIGVVKSYTTRVGSGPLPTQFEGEFQERMRKQWGEYGATTGRGRRCGWFDAVLVRYSARINGLSSLALTRLDSLDELDSIRICVAYEARGKRIEDFPWQPGLLTECTPIYEEMVKGIFS
;
A
#
# COMPACT_ATOMS: atom_id res chain seq x y z
N MET A 1 5.13 12.06 -0.61
CA MET A 1 6.54 12.00 -0.17
C MET A 1 6.72 12.94 1.01
N THR A 2 7.73 12.70 1.84
CA THR A 2 8.23 13.63 2.85
C THR A 2 9.54 14.25 2.35
N SER A 3 10.09 15.24 3.05
CA SER A 3 11.39 15.85 2.74
C SER A 3 12.60 14.99 3.16
N SER A 4 12.37 13.72 3.48
CA SER A 4 13.38 12.78 3.97
C SER A 4 13.27 11.44 3.24
N ASN A 5 14.34 10.64 3.31
CA ASN A 5 14.35 9.30 2.76
C ASN A 5 13.79 8.32 3.79
N SER A 6 12.57 7.85 3.56
CA SER A 6 11.92 6.82 4.38
C SER A 6 12.21 5.40 3.90
N THR A 7 13.26 5.21 3.10
CA THR A 7 13.73 3.89 2.65
C THR A 7 14.82 3.36 3.59
N ALA A 8 15.14 2.07 3.49
CA ALA A 8 16.20 1.43 4.25
C ALA A 8 17.56 2.15 4.08
N GLY A 9 17.87 2.64 2.88
CA GLY A 9 19.06 3.45 2.62
C GLY A 9 19.11 4.75 3.43
N GLY A 10 17.94 5.31 3.78
CA GLY A 10 17.83 6.47 4.66
C GLY A 10 18.41 6.22 6.05
N ALA A 11 18.32 4.99 6.57
CA ALA A 11 18.93 4.61 7.84
C ALA A 11 20.45 4.70 7.80
N CYS A 12 21.08 4.28 6.68
CA CYS A 12 22.53 4.38 6.50
C CYS A 12 22.97 5.85 6.48
N THR A 13 22.37 6.67 5.62
CA THR A 13 22.73 8.09 5.49
C THR A 13 22.39 8.91 6.73
N GLY A 14 21.36 8.51 7.49
CA GLY A 14 20.91 9.22 8.69
C GLY A 14 21.70 8.89 9.95
N THR A 15 22.41 7.75 9.98
CA THR A 15 23.15 7.28 11.18
C THR A 15 24.66 7.19 10.98
N GLY A 16 25.15 7.25 9.73
CA GLY A 16 26.56 7.05 9.41
C GLY A 16 26.99 5.58 9.41
N VAL A 17 26.04 4.64 9.52
CA VAL A 17 26.30 3.20 9.43
C VAL A 17 26.48 2.81 7.95
N GLY A 18 27.56 2.08 7.65
CA GLY A 18 27.81 1.59 6.30
C GLY A 18 26.74 0.57 5.87
N PRO A 19 26.33 0.56 4.59
CA PRO A 19 25.22 -0.29 4.12
C PRO A 19 25.48 -1.79 4.27
N THR A 20 26.74 -2.21 4.30
CA THR A 20 27.15 -3.61 4.52
C THR A 20 26.96 -4.10 5.97
N LYS A 21 26.48 -3.24 6.87
CA LYS A 21 26.18 -3.57 8.27
C LYS A 21 24.69 -3.80 8.52
N MET A 22 23.86 -3.71 7.48
CA MET A 22 22.42 -3.97 7.58
C MET A 22 22.16 -5.42 7.22
N ASP A 23 21.84 -6.24 8.23
CA ASP A 23 21.63 -7.68 8.04
C ASP A 23 20.24 -8.00 7.50
N GLU A 24 19.21 -7.29 7.94
CA GLU A 24 17.81 -7.52 7.56
C GLU A 24 17.01 -6.23 7.40
N VAL A 25 16.01 -6.27 6.52
CA VAL A 25 15.04 -5.19 6.32
C VAL A 25 13.64 -5.77 6.29
N ILE A 26 12.85 -5.48 7.32
CA ILE A 26 11.48 -5.96 7.47
C ILE A 26 10.52 -4.88 6.96
N GLY A 27 9.72 -5.20 5.94
CA GLY A 27 8.67 -4.30 5.48
C GLY A 27 7.39 -4.48 6.29
N VAL A 28 6.94 -3.42 6.96
CA VAL A 28 5.63 -3.42 7.64
C VAL A 28 4.56 -2.96 6.66
N VAL A 29 3.62 -3.85 6.34
CA VAL A 29 2.58 -3.62 5.34
C VAL A 29 1.22 -3.90 5.96
N LYS A 30 0.23 -3.07 5.68
CA LYS A 30 -1.17 -3.35 6.06
C LYS A 30 -1.82 -4.25 5.01
N SER A 31 -2.79 -5.05 5.41
CA SER A 31 -3.65 -5.86 4.55
C SER A 31 -4.52 -5.05 3.56
N TYR A 32 -4.49 -3.72 3.66
CA TYR A 32 -5.13 -2.75 2.77
C TYR A 32 -4.29 -1.49 2.68
N THR A 33 -4.56 -0.62 1.70
CA THR A 33 -3.76 0.59 1.48
C THR A 33 -4.43 1.80 2.12
N THR A 34 -3.64 2.67 2.76
CA THR A 34 -4.15 3.94 3.31
C THR A 34 -3.26 5.12 2.96
N ARG A 35 -3.86 6.28 2.73
CA ARG A 35 -3.14 7.52 2.43
C ARG A 35 -3.72 8.73 3.17
N VAL A 36 -2.83 9.55 3.73
CA VAL A 36 -3.14 10.91 4.18
C VAL A 36 -2.72 11.90 3.09
N GLY A 37 -3.49 12.97 2.92
CA GLY A 37 -3.17 14.05 1.97
C GLY A 37 -3.60 13.77 0.54
N SER A 38 -3.22 14.68 -0.36
CA SER A 38 -3.58 14.65 -1.78
C SER A 38 -2.68 13.70 -2.59
N GLY A 39 -3.06 13.49 -3.86
CA GLY A 39 -2.35 12.66 -4.82
C GLY A 39 -3.03 11.31 -5.10
N PRO A 40 -2.57 10.60 -6.14
CA PRO A 40 -3.24 9.39 -6.62
C PRO A 40 -3.17 8.25 -5.59
N LEU A 41 -4.23 7.46 -5.56
CA LEU A 41 -4.33 6.20 -4.84
C LEU A 41 -5.18 5.28 -5.74
N PRO A 42 -4.58 4.54 -6.68
CA PRO A 42 -5.33 3.78 -7.69
C PRO A 42 -6.35 2.80 -7.08
N THR A 43 -6.01 2.19 -5.95
CA THR A 43 -6.86 1.22 -5.25
C THR A 43 -7.90 1.83 -4.32
N GLN A 44 -8.05 3.16 -4.31
CA GLN A 44 -8.91 3.87 -3.36
C GLN A 44 -10.36 3.41 -3.46
N PHE A 45 -10.99 3.22 -2.30
CA PHE A 45 -12.43 3.02 -2.19
C PHE A 45 -13.20 4.31 -2.49
N GLU A 46 -14.39 4.15 -3.05
CA GLU A 46 -15.28 5.26 -3.40
C GLU A 46 -16.56 5.22 -2.58
N GLY A 47 -17.23 6.38 -2.52
CA GLY A 47 -18.56 6.55 -1.92
C GLY A 47 -18.69 6.03 -0.49
N GLU A 48 -19.82 5.39 -0.21
CA GLU A 48 -20.15 4.87 1.13
C GLU A 48 -19.20 3.77 1.59
N PHE A 49 -18.63 2.99 0.67
CA PHE A 49 -17.70 1.91 1.02
C PHE A 49 -16.42 2.47 1.68
N GLN A 50 -15.88 3.57 1.13
CA GLN A 50 -14.76 4.29 1.74
C GLN A 50 -15.06 4.73 3.17
N GLU A 51 -16.22 5.38 3.34
CA GLU A 51 -16.64 5.94 4.63
C GLU A 51 -16.82 4.84 5.68
N ARG A 52 -17.46 3.74 5.28
CA ARG A 52 -17.68 2.56 6.13
C ARG A 52 -16.37 1.92 6.56
N MET A 53 -15.50 1.57 5.61
CA MET A 53 -14.22 0.91 5.90
C MET A 53 -13.31 1.80 6.76
N ARG A 54 -13.23 3.09 6.45
CA ARG A 54 -12.45 4.05 7.25
C ARG A 54 -12.92 4.10 8.71
N LYS A 55 -14.23 4.19 8.92
CA LYS A 55 -14.82 4.25 10.27
C LYS A 55 -14.55 2.95 11.03
N GLN A 56 -14.86 1.82 10.41
CA GLN A 56 -14.72 0.48 11.00
C GLN A 56 -13.26 0.16 11.35
N TRP A 57 -12.32 0.52 10.47
CA TRP A 57 -10.90 0.26 10.68
C TRP A 57 -10.18 1.36 11.48
N GLY A 58 -10.90 2.37 11.97
CA GLY A 58 -10.31 3.44 12.78
C GLY A 58 -9.23 4.25 12.04
N GLU A 59 -9.36 4.40 10.71
CA GLU A 59 -8.33 5.01 9.87
C GLU A 59 -8.39 6.55 9.90
N TYR A 60 -8.05 7.10 11.06
CA TYR A 60 -8.00 8.54 11.34
C TYR A 60 -6.61 8.96 11.85
N GLY A 61 -6.27 10.23 11.66
CA GLY A 61 -5.08 10.83 12.27
C GLY A 61 -5.26 10.93 13.80
N ALA A 62 -4.28 10.44 14.57
CA ALA A 62 -4.36 10.41 16.03
C ALA A 62 -4.55 11.81 16.67
N THR A 63 -3.95 12.85 16.09
CA THR A 63 -4.02 14.21 16.64
C THR A 63 -5.17 15.02 16.05
N THR A 64 -5.31 15.01 14.71
CA THR A 64 -6.25 15.90 14.01
C THR A 64 -7.62 15.27 13.78
N GLY A 65 -7.77 13.96 14.00
CA GLY A 65 -8.96 13.21 13.62
C GLY A 65 -9.20 13.16 12.11
N ARG A 66 -8.25 13.63 11.27
CA ARG A 66 -8.44 13.67 9.82
C ARG A 66 -8.56 12.25 9.27
N GLY A 67 -9.65 11.97 8.57
CA GLY A 67 -9.87 10.69 7.91
C GLY A 67 -8.83 10.40 6.82
N ARG A 68 -8.35 9.15 6.79
CA ARG A 68 -7.46 8.64 5.74
C ARG A 68 -8.28 8.13 4.57
N ARG A 69 -7.71 8.18 3.36
CA ARG A 69 -8.28 7.49 2.20
C ARG A 69 -7.84 6.04 2.27
N CYS A 70 -8.77 5.09 2.27
CA CYS A 70 -8.51 3.66 2.27
C CYS A 70 -8.71 3.09 0.86
N GLY A 71 -8.07 1.97 0.58
CA GLY A 71 -8.13 1.25 -0.67
C GLY A 71 -7.70 -0.20 -0.52
N TRP A 72 -7.93 -1.01 -1.55
CA TRP A 72 -7.53 -2.41 -1.57
C TRP A 72 -6.01 -2.59 -1.42
N PHE A 73 -5.58 -3.81 -1.06
CA PHE A 73 -4.16 -4.16 -1.04
C PHE A 73 -3.55 -3.93 -2.42
N ASP A 74 -2.41 -3.24 -2.48
CA ASP A 74 -1.74 -2.90 -3.72
C ASP A 74 -0.41 -3.66 -3.84
N ALA A 75 -0.45 -4.81 -4.50
CA ALA A 75 0.74 -5.65 -4.67
C ALA A 75 1.76 -5.02 -5.61
N VAL A 76 1.36 -4.14 -6.55
CA VAL A 76 2.29 -3.39 -7.42
C VAL A 76 3.14 -2.46 -6.58
N LEU A 77 2.50 -1.66 -5.72
CA LEU A 77 3.18 -0.76 -4.78
C LEU A 77 4.07 -1.53 -3.80
N VAL A 78 3.60 -2.65 -3.26
CA VAL A 78 4.37 -3.46 -2.29
C VAL A 78 5.59 -4.10 -2.95
N ARG A 79 5.48 -4.65 -4.15
CA ARG A 79 6.64 -5.18 -4.90
C ARG A 79 7.67 -4.10 -5.22
N TYR A 80 7.21 -2.91 -5.57
CA TYR A 80 8.10 -1.75 -5.76
C TYR A 80 8.83 -1.38 -4.46
N SER A 81 8.10 -1.28 -3.34
CA SER A 81 8.69 -1.01 -2.03
C SER A 81 9.70 -2.10 -1.63
N ALA A 82 9.37 -3.36 -1.90
CA ALA A 82 10.26 -4.49 -1.62
C ALA A 82 11.60 -4.38 -2.36
N ARG A 83 11.54 -4.04 -3.65
CA ARG A 83 12.72 -3.87 -4.50
C ARG A 83 13.59 -2.70 -4.06
N ILE A 84 12.99 -1.55 -3.79
CA ILE A 84 13.74 -0.33 -3.43
C ILE A 84 14.40 -0.45 -2.06
N ASN A 85 13.81 -1.19 -1.13
CA ASN A 85 14.34 -1.34 0.21
C ASN A 85 15.21 -2.59 0.40
N GLY A 86 15.24 -3.51 -0.58
CA GLY A 86 15.91 -4.80 -0.41
C GLY A 86 15.32 -5.60 0.75
N LEU A 87 13.99 -5.69 0.81
CA LEU A 87 13.31 -6.33 1.94
C LEU A 87 13.68 -7.82 2.03
N SER A 88 14.04 -8.26 3.23
CA SER A 88 14.27 -9.68 3.55
C SER A 88 12.98 -10.39 3.97
N SER A 89 12.04 -9.66 4.56
CA SER A 89 10.76 -10.19 5.01
C SER A 89 9.65 -9.13 5.04
N LEU A 90 8.41 -9.59 5.16
CA LEU A 90 7.22 -8.74 5.31
C LEU A 90 6.46 -9.09 6.57
N ALA A 91 6.12 -8.07 7.35
CA ALA A 91 5.16 -8.16 8.44
C ALA A 91 3.81 -7.61 7.93
N LEU A 92 2.89 -8.52 7.59
CA LEU A 92 1.54 -8.17 7.19
C LEU A 92 0.66 -7.92 8.42
N THR A 93 0.06 -6.74 8.50
CA THR A 93 -0.69 -6.25 9.66
C THR A 93 -2.15 -6.00 9.31
N ARG A 94 -3.01 -5.88 10.33
CA ARG A 94 -4.44 -5.56 10.19
C ARG A 94 -5.24 -6.61 9.41
N LEU A 95 -4.83 -7.89 9.46
CA LEU A 95 -5.57 -8.97 8.79
C LEU A 95 -6.98 -9.16 9.35
N ASP A 96 -7.15 -8.93 10.65
CA ASP A 96 -8.44 -8.88 11.37
C ASP A 96 -9.46 -7.94 10.72
N SER A 97 -9.00 -6.86 10.09
CA SER A 97 -9.86 -5.87 9.44
C SER A 97 -10.56 -6.44 8.19
N LEU A 98 -10.03 -7.51 7.62
CA LEU A 98 -10.61 -8.17 6.44
C LEU A 98 -11.69 -9.20 6.81
N ASP A 99 -11.84 -9.54 8.09
CA ASP A 99 -12.73 -10.62 8.51
C ASP A 99 -14.22 -10.33 8.27
N GLU A 100 -14.59 -9.06 8.17
CA GLU A 100 -15.97 -8.63 7.95
C GLU A 100 -16.33 -8.51 6.46
N LEU A 101 -15.43 -8.92 5.56
CA LEU A 101 -15.64 -8.88 4.10
C LEU A 101 -15.87 -10.28 3.54
N ASP A 102 -16.91 -10.42 2.70
CA ASP A 102 -17.21 -11.67 1.99
C ASP A 102 -16.18 -11.97 0.88
N SER A 103 -15.65 -10.92 0.26
CA SER A 103 -14.54 -11.01 -0.68
C SER A 103 -13.55 -9.86 -0.50
N ILE A 104 -12.29 -10.14 -0.82
CA ILE A 104 -11.22 -9.16 -0.84
C ILE A 104 -10.65 -9.06 -2.25
N ARG A 105 -10.24 -7.86 -2.63
CA ARG A 105 -9.55 -7.62 -3.89
C ARG A 105 -8.09 -7.25 -3.65
N ILE A 106 -7.22 -7.81 -4.47
CA ILE A 106 -5.78 -7.59 -4.46
C ILE A 106 -5.40 -6.99 -5.81
N CYS A 107 -4.88 -5.77 -5.82
CA CYS A 107 -4.41 -5.14 -7.04
C CYS A 107 -3.08 -5.77 -7.45
N VAL A 108 -3.07 -6.50 -8.56
CA VAL A 108 -1.91 -7.25 -9.05
C VAL A 108 -1.15 -6.53 -10.16
N ALA A 109 -1.83 -5.63 -10.87
CA ALA A 109 -1.29 -4.78 -11.92
C ALA A 109 -2.13 -3.51 -12.05
N TYR A 110 -1.65 -2.53 -12.80
CA TYR A 110 -2.45 -1.41 -13.26
C TYR A 110 -2.73 -1.53 -14.76
N GLU A 111 -3.75 -0.85 -15.22
CA GLU A 111 -4.00 -0.53 -16.62
C GLU A 111 -3.93 0.99 -16.81
N ALA A 112 -3.16 1.45 -17.78
CA ALA A 112 -3.23 2.83 -18.24
C ALA A 112 -2.95 2.89 -19.74
N ARG A 113 -3.72 3.70 -20.47
CA ARG A 113 -3.57 3.90 -21.93
C ARG A 113 -3.62 2.57 -22.71
N GLY A 114 -4.50 1.65 -22.29
CA GLY A 114 -4.66 0.32 -22.90
C GLY A 114 -3.48 -0.63 -22.69
N LYS A 115 -2.56 -0.31 -21.76
CA LYS A 115 -1.40 -1.14 -21.42
C LYS A 115 -1.48 -1.63 -19.99
N ARG A 116 -1.21 -2.92 -19.81
CA ARG A 116 -0.94 -3.51 -18.50
C ARG A 116 0.42 -3.04 -17.99
N ILE A 117 0.45 -2.60 -16.74
CA ILE A 117 1.62 -2.06 -16.04
C ILE A 117 1.81 -2.89 -14.77
N GLU A 118 2.94 -3.56 -14.64
CA GLU A 118 3.23 -4.45 -13.49
C GLU A 118 4.23 -3.85 -12.49
N ASP A 119 4.96 -2.82 -12.92
CA ASP A 119 5.88 -2.02 -12.10
C ASP A 119 5.23 -0.69 -11.71
N PHE A 120 5.55 -0.19 -10.51
CA PHE A 120 4.97 1.06 -10.02
C PHE A 120 5.38 2.26 -10.91
N PRO A 121 4.41 3.04 -11.43
CA PRO A 121 4.71 4.21 -12.27
C PRO A 121 5.51 5.28 -11.52
N TRP A 122 6.66 5.65 -12.08
CA TRP A 122 7.49 6.75 -11.55
C TRP A 122 6.89 8.14 -11.80
N GLN A 123 6.07 8.27 -12.85
CA GLN A 123 5.46 9.54 -13.24
C GLN A 123 4.12 9.73 -12.53
N PRO A 124 3.92 10.81 -11.74
CA PRO A 124 2.66 11.06 -11.04
C PRO A 124 1.44 11.16 -11.97
N GLY A 125 1.63 11.71 -13.18
CA GLY A 125 0.57 11.78 -14.20
C GLY A 125 0.10 10.40 -14.62
N LEU A 126 1.03 9.49 -14.95
CA LEU A 126 0.71 8.12 -15.32
C LEU A 126 0.03 7.36 -14.17
N LEU A 127 0.49 7.55 -12.93
CA LEU A 127 -0.14 6.93 -11.75
C LEU A 127 -1.59 7.41 -11.52
N THR A 128 -1.91 8.63 -11.95
CA THR A 128 -3.28 9.18 -11.86
C THR A 128 -4.20 8.54 -12.91
N GLU A 129 -3.67 8.14 -14.06
CA GLU A 129 -4.40 7.45 -15.12
C GLU A 129 -4.55 5.93 -14.86
N CYS A 130 -3.89 5.39 -13.83
CA CYS A 130 -3.88 3.96 -13.55
C CYS A 130 -5.21 3.49 -12.97
N THR A 131 -5.84 2.54 -13.66
CA THR A 131 -6.95 1.74 -13.12
C THR A 131 -6.40 0.41 -12.59
N PRO A 132 -6.73 0.01 -11.36
CA PRO A 132 -6.24 -1.25 -10.78
C PRO A 132 -6.87 -2.48 -11.44
N ILE A 133 -6.03 -3.47 -11.75
CA ILE A 133 -6.44 -4.82 -12.14
C ILE A 133 -6.40 -5.70 -10.90
N TYR A 134 -7.54 -6.29 -10.56
CA TYR A 134 -7.71 -7.05 -9.33
C TYR A 134 -7.73 -8.56 -9.56
N GLU A 135 -7.14 -9.29 -8.62
CA GLU A 135 -7.55 -10.67 -8.29
C GLU A 135 -8.53 -10.61 -7.12
N GLU A 136 -9.58 -11.41 -7.16
CA GLU A 136 -10.60 -11.48 -6.11
C GLU A 136 -10.45 -12.80 -5.33
N MET A 137 -10.42 -12.70 -4.01
CA MET A 137 -10.42 -13.85 -3.11
C MET A 137 -11.70 -13.85 -2.30
N VAL A 138 -12.45 -14.95 -2.34
CA VAL A 138 -13.72 -15.10 -1.63
C VAL A 138 -13.49 -15.87 -0.34
N LYS A 139 -14.09 -15.40 0.76
CA LYS A 139 -14.01 -16.04 2.07
C LYS A 139 -14.73 -17.40 2.01
N GLY A 140 -13.98 -18.51 1.97
CA GLY A 140 -14.55 -19.87 2.01
C GLY A 140 -14.01 -20.92 1.03
N ILE A 141 -12.95 -20.66 0.26
CA ILE A 141 -12.40 -21.65 -0.71
C ILE A 141 -11.22 -22.48 -0.14
N PHE A 142 -10.81 -22.24 1.12
CA PHE A 142 -9.90 -23.13 1.83
C PHE A 142 -10.68 -23.90 2.91
N SER A 143 -11.45 -24.90 2.47
CA SER A 143 -11.94 -26.00 3.31
C SER A 143 -11.15 -27.26 3.00
#